data_AF-A0A7V9UBT5-F1
#
_entry.id   AF-A0A7V9UBT5-F1
#
_cell.length_a   1.000
_cell.length_b   1.000
_cell.length_c   1.000
_cell.angle_alpha   90.00
_cell.angle_beta   90.00
_cell.angle_gamma   90.00
#
_symmetry.space_group_name_H-M   'P 1'
#
loop_
_entity.id
_entity.type
_entity.pdbx_description
1 polymer ?
#
loop_
_entity_poly.entity_id
_entity_poly.type
_entity_poly.pdbx_seq_one_letter_code
_entity_poly.pdbx_strand_id
1 'polypeptide(L)' 'PHCVEGASDMNVEERSAIGINQSRAHTDFMIGGPEVEVTGIESGGARVPIIVDDKWQLQG' A
#
# COMPACT_ATOMS: atom_id res chain seq x y z
N PRO A 1 10.50 9.00 4.80
CA PRO A 1 9.17 8.83 4.17
C PRO A 1 9.37 8.69 2.66
N HIS A 2 9.54 7.46 2.18
CA HIS A 2 9.92 7.20 0.78
C HIS A 2 8.80 6.56 -0.06
N CYS A 3 7.63 6.35 0.55
CA CYS A 3 6.48 5.70 -0.09
C CYS A 3 5.73 6.62 -1.06
N VAL A 4 6.00 7.93 -1.03
CA VAL A 4 5.44 8.92 -1.96
C VAL A 4 6.59 9.74 -2.53
N GLU A 5 6.58 9.96 -3.84
CA GLU A 5 7.60 10.75 -4.55
C GLU A 5 7.69 12.17 -3.98
N GLY A 6 8.91 12.68 -3.77
CA GLY A 6 9.16 14.00 -3.20
C GLY A 6 8.85 14.16 -1.71
N ALA A 7 8.28 13.16 -1.03
CA ALA A 7 7.86 13.29 0.37
C ALA A 7 9.00 13.44 1.39
N SER A 8 10.25 13.17 0.99
CA SER A 8 11.42 13.40 1.83
C SER A 8 11.70 14.88 2.09
N ASP A 9 11.31 15.75 1.16
CA ASP A 9 11.55 17.20 1.23
C ASP A 9 10.42 17.96 1.93
N MET A 10 9.35 17.25 2.32
CA MET A 10 8.15 17.80 2.95
C MET A 10 8.24 17.80 4.47
N ASN A 11 7.63 18.81 5.10
CA ASN A 11 7.45 18.85 6.56
C ASN A 11 6.37 17.85 7.05
N VAL A 12 6.09 17.83 8.36
CA VAL A 12 5.16 16.85 8.96
C VAL A 12 3.71 17.12 8.53
N GLU A 13 3.32 18.38 8.47
CA GLU A 13 1.98 18.85 8.10
C GLU A 13 1.68 18.56 6.63
N GLU A 14 2.63 18.83 5.73
CA GLU A 14 2.56 18.53 4.31
C GLU A 14 2.44 17.02 4.06
N ARG A 15 3.24 16.20 4.76
CA ARG A 15 3.15 14.74 4.67
C ARG A 15 1.80 14.22 5.16
N SER A 16 1.26 14.80 6.22
CA SER A 16 -0.07 14.44 6.73
C SER A 16 -1.17 14.80 5.73
N ALA A 17 -1.06 15.96 5.07
CA ALA A 17 -2.02 16.43 4.08
C ALA A 17 -2.09 15.52 2.83
N ILE A 18 -1.00 14.84 2.48
CA ILE A 18 -0.96 13.85 1.38
C ILE A 18 -1.25 12.41 1.85
N GLY A 19 -1.68 12.23 3.11
CA GLY A 19 -2.13 10.93 3.64
C GLY A 19 -1.05 10.07 4.28
N ILE A 20 0.17 10.58 4.51
CA ILE A 20 1.20 9.84 5.25
C ILE A 20 0.93 9.94 6.75
N ASN A 21 0.64 8.80 7.38
CA ASN A 21 0.47 8.70 8.83
C ASN A 21 1.72 9.16 9.60
N GLN A 22 1.52 9.89 10.71
CA GLN A 22 2.59 10.38 11.58
C GLN A 22 2.51 9.68 12.94
N SER A 23 3.55 8.92 13.28
CA SER A 23 3.62 8.19 14.54
C SER A 23 5.08 8.09 14.99
N ARG A 24 5.28 7.95 16.31
CA ARG A 24 6.60 7.66 16.90
C ARG A 24 6.98 6.19 16.79
N ALA A 25 6.00 5.31 16.62
CA ALA A 25 6.19 3.88 16.50
C ALA A 25 5.76 3.39 15.12
N HIS A 26 6.49 2.40 14.63
CA HIS A 26 6.18 1.62 13.43
C HIS A 26 6.40 0.15 13.82
N THR A 27 5.34 -0.65 13.73
CA THR A 27 5.38 -2.06 14.12
C THR A 27 4.66 -2.86 13.06
N ASP A 28 5.44 -3.65 12.33
CA ASP A 28 4.93 -4.53 11.30
C ASP A 28 4.36 -5.81 11.92
N PHE A 29 3.29 -6.33 11.33
CA PHE A 29 2.75 -7.64 11.63
C PHE A 29 2.27 -8.32 10.34
N MET A 30 2.32 -9.65 10.33
CA MET A 30 2.05 -10.44 9.13
C MET A 30 0.58 -10.80 9.05
N ILE A 31 -0.01 -10.67 7.85
CA ILE A 31 -1.43 -10.96 7.57
C ILE A 31 -1.64 -11.89 6.37
N GLY A 32 -0.57 -12.39 5.74
CA GLY A 32 -0.65 -13.23 4.53
C GLY A 32 -0.90 -14.71 4.83
N GLY A 33 -1.32 -15.44 3.80
CA GLY A 33 -1.55 -16.89 3.81
C GLY A 33 -2.36 -17.34 2.59
N PRO A 34 -2.46 -18.65 2.33
CA PRO A 34 -3.09 -19.18 1.12
C PRO A 34 -4.58 -18.85 1.03
N GLU A 35 -5.25 -18.58 2.16
CA GLU A 35 -6.65 -18.13 2.19
C GLU A 35 -6.83 -16.62 1.96
N VAL A 36 -5.75 -15.86 1.80
CA VAL A 36 -5.78 -14.39 1.65
C VAL A 36 -5.69 -14.00 0.18
N GLU A 37 -6.77 -13.43 -0.34
CA GLU A 37 -6.81 -12.84 -1.68
C GLU A 37 -6.59 -11.32 -1.63
N VAL A 38 -5.78 -10.79 -2.56
CA VAL A 38 -5.54 -9.35 -2.72
C VAL A 38 -6.11 -8.90 -4.05
N THR A 39 -7.06 -7.98 -4.02
CA THR A 39 -7.66 -7.34 -5.20
C THR A 39 -7.33 -5.85 -5.20
N GLY A 40 -6.70 -5.36 -6.27
CA GLY A 40 -6.56 -3.94 -6.55
C GLY A 40 -7.83 -3.35 -7.15
N ILE A 41 -8.11 -2.09 -6.84
CA ILE A 41 -9.17 -1.31 -7.48
C ILE A 41 -8.49 -0.22 -8.31
N GLU A 42 -8.63 -0.26 -9.63
CA GLU A 42 -8.06 0.77 -10.49
C GLU A 42 -8.89 2.06 -10.47
N SER A 43 -8.37 3.13 -11.07
CA SER A 43 -9.04 4.44 -11.12
C SER A 43 -10.41 4.41 -11.81
N GLY A 44 -10.62 3.49 -12.76
CA GLY A 44 -11.92 3.23 -13.40
C GLY A 44 -12.90 2.41 -12.54
N GLY A 45 -12.47 1.94 -11.36
CA GLY A 45 -13.27 1.13 -10.45
C GLY A 45 -13.26 -0.37 -10.75
N ALA A 46 -12.55 -0.83 -11.79
CA ALA A 46 -12.42 -2.25 -12.06
C ALA A 46 -11.63 -2.97 -10.96
N ARG A 47 -12.02 -4.21 -10.69
CA ARG A 47 -11.39 -5.08 -9.69
C ARG A 47 -10.35 -5.96 -10.39
N VAL A 48 -9.09 -5.80 -10.04
CA VAL A 48 -7.96 -6.53 -10.62
C VAL A 48 -7.36 -7.45 -9.56
N PRO A 49 -7.38 -8.79 -9.75
CA PRO A 49 -6.73 -9.69 -8.82
C PRO A 49 -5.21 -9.51 -8.85
N ILE A 50 -4.59 -9.42 -7.69
CA ILE A 50 -3.13 -9.23 -7.52
C ILE A 50 -2.49 -10.49 -6.94
N ILE A 51 -3.07 -11.03 -5.85
CA ILE A 51 -2.65 -12.29 -5.20
C ILE A 51 -3.88 -13.18 -4.99
N VAL A 52 -3.77 -14.46 -5.37
CA VAL A 52 -4.76 -15.53 -5.12
C VAL A 52 -3.99 -16.82 -4.86
N ASP A 53 -4.40 -17.62 -3.86
CA ASP A 53 -3.74 -18.87 -3.46
C ASP A 53 -2.21 -18.73 -3.29
N ASP A 54 -1.77 -17.68 -2.58
CA ASP A 54 -0.35 -17.32 -2.39
C ASP A 54 0.46 -17.07 -3.68
N LYS A 55 -0.20 -16.78 -4.81
CA LYS A 55 0.45 -16.53 -6.10
C LYS A 55 0.09 -15.18 -6.69
N TRP A 56 1.10 -14.52 -7.26
CA TRP A 56 0.90 -13.32 -8.07
C TRP A 56 0.11 -13.64 -9.35
N GLN A 57 -0.84 -12.77 -9.67
CA GLN A 57 -1.69 -12.91 -10.88
C GLN A 57 -1.27 -11.97 -12.01
N LEU A 58 -0.56 -10.88 -11.69
CA LEU A 58 -0.11 -9.90 -12.67
C LEU A 58 1.07 -10.47 -13.47
N GLN A 59 0.99 -10.32 -14.81
CA GLN A 59 2.09 -10.63 -15.72
C GLN A 59 2.71 -9.30 -16.18
N GLY A 60 4.04 -9.23 -16.17
CA GLY A 60 4.80 -8.06 -16.63
C GLY A 60 4.93 -7.98 -18.15
#